data_AF-A0A1F7CX99-F1
#
_entry.id   AF-A0A1F7CX99-F1
#
_cell.length_a   1.000
_cell.length_b   1.000
_cell.length_c   1.000
_cell.angle_alpha   90.00
_cell.angle_beta   90.00
_cell.angle_gamma   90.00
#
_symmetry.space_group_name_H-M   'P 1'
#
loop_
_entity.id
_entity.type
_entity.pdbx_description
1 polymer ?
#
loop_
_entity_poly.entity_id
_entity_poly.type
_entity_poly.pdbx_seq_one_letter_code
_entity_poly.pdbx_strand_id
1 'polypeptide(L)'
;MVLPLGPLLKKSVSDFRALLRPLMVGAVVIGLLLGLIAFRAQKSVGEEIGTLIGGMENAAGDPEQLQDLMMRMQQGDGEAMQRMGEMMGEEGAIPPAAAAAFVGSIFTFVLAMWVISIIGTYYYLVVATGRHMNTAEALRQTLGKIVSLIGLSIWIGVRSFVWVPFIGVVFGIMLMPRFVPAPVLLLRDGKSIFESASMSYARTSGYWGKILGNTIVAMLCGFVVFVAISMVLRVVSPVSLLLAGVIGSIASQLLFAYFSVFTVTLAATVLENPLVPAAAANTQKAA
;
A
#
# COMPACT_ATOMS: atom_id res chain seq x y z
N MET A 1 -12.08 -27.00 7.29
CA MET A 1 -10.88 -27.13 6.44
C MET A 1 -10.66 -25.82 5.67
N VAL A 2 -9.46 -25.19 5.72
CA VAL A 2 -9.16 -24.05 4.82
C VAL A 2 -9.13 -24.55 3.38
N LEU A 3 -9.91 -23.91 2.51
CA LEU A 3 -9.98 -24.28 1.09
C LEU A 3 -8.57 -24.25 0.47
N PRO A 4 -8.25 -25.23 -0.41
CA PRO A 4 -7.05 -25.13 -1.22
C PRO A 4 -7.11 -23.88 -2.10
N LEU A 5 -5.94 -23.41 -2.52
CA LEU A 5 -5.79 -22.12 -3.20
C LEU A 5 -6.67 -21.98 -4.45
N GLY A 6 -6.76 -23.03 -5.29
CA GLY A 6 -7.54 -22.99 -6.54
C GLY A 6 -9.02 -22.63 -6.32
N PRO A 7 -9.76 -23.39 -5.48
CA PRO A 7 -11.13 -23.02 -5.11
C PRO A 7 -11.25 -21.64 -4.46
N LEU A 8 -10.27 -21.22 -3.64
CA LEU A 8 -10.27 -19.92 -3.00
C LEU A 8 -10.16 -18.78 -4.04
N LEU A 9 -9.27 -18.90 -5.02
CA LEU A 9 -9.14 -17.95 -6.12
C LEU A 9 -10.40 -17.93 -6.98
N LYS A 10 -10.95 -19.10 -7.34
CA LYS A 10 -12.17 -19.20 -8.13
C LYS A 10 -13.35 -18.52 -7.44
N LYS A 11 -13.51 -18.73 -6.14
CA LYS A 11 -14.54 -18.06 -5.32
C LYS A 11 -14.30 -16.56 -5.26
N SER A 12 -13.05 -16.12 -5.02
CA SER A 12 -12.70 -14.69 -4.97
C SER A 12 -12.97 -13.98 -6.29
N VAL A 13 -12.71 -14.63 -7.44
CA VAL A 13 -13.06 -14.09 -8.77
C VAL A 13 -14.58 -13.99 -8.96
N SER A 14 -15.33 -14.99 -8.49
CA SER A 14 -16.80 -14.95 -8.54
C SER A 14 -17.36 -13.82 -7.68
N ASP A 15 -16.86 -13.68 -6.44
CA ASP A 15 -17.25 -12.63 -5.51
C ASP A 15 -16.88 -11.24 -6.07
N PHE A 16 -15.68 -11.11 -6.67
CA PHE A 16 -15.23 -9.88 -7.31
C PHE A 16 -16.13 -9.47 -8.48
N ARG A 17 -16.54 -10.43 -9.33
CA ARG A 17 -17.48 -10.18 -10.43
C ARG A 17 -18.86 -9.74 -9.93
N ALA A 18 -19.35 -10.35 -8.85
CA ALA A 18 -20.61 -9.96 -8.24
C ALA A 18 -20.58 -8.53 -7.66
N LEU A 19 -19.40 -8.07 -7.24
CA LEU A 19 -19.18 -6.73 -6.68
C LEU A 19 -18.55 -5.76 -7.70
N LEU A 20 -18.50 -6.11 -8.99
CA LEU A 20 -17.71 -5.37 -9.98
C LEU A 20 -18.12 -3.90 -10.07
N ARG A 21 -19.42 -3.59 -10.01
CA ARG A 21 -19.92 -2.22 -10.16
C ARG A 21 -19.37 -1.27 -9.08
N PRO A 22 -19.58 -1.49 -7.77
CA PRO A 22 -19.04 -0.59 -6.75
C PRO A 22 -17.50 -0.60 -6.70
N LEU A 23 -16.85 -1.72 -7.02
CA LEU A 23 -15.39 -1.80 -7.08
C LEU A 23 -14.82 -0.97 -8.24
N MET A 24 -15.42 -1.04 -9.43
CA MET A 24 -15.04 -0.24 -10.60
C MET A 24 -15.21 1.26 -10.34
N VAL A 25 -16.33 1.68 -9.76
CA VAL A 25 -16.55 3.10 -9.43
C VAL A 25 -15.50 3.59 -8.45
N GLY A 26 -15.21 2.82 -7.39
CA GLY A 26 -14.15 3.15 -6.44
C GLY A 26 -12.79 3.23 -7.12
N ALA A 27 -12.43 2.24 -7.93
CA ALA A 27 -11.14 2.20 -8.62
C ALA A 27 -10.95 3.34 -9.61
N VAL A 28 -12.01 3.74 -10.32
CA VAL A 28 -11.96 4.90 -11.21
C VAL A 28 -11.81 6.19 -10.41
N VAL A 29 -12.64 6.43 -9.38
CA VAL A 29 -12.60 7.68 -8.62
C VAL A 29 -11.28 7.82 -7.85
N ILE A 30 -10.89 6.79 -7.09
CA ILE A 30 -9.66 6.79 -6.29
C ILE A 30 -8.44 6.77 -7.20
N GLY A 31 -8.46 5.97 -8.27
CA GLY A 31 -7.38 5.89 -9.25
C GLY A 31 -7.17 7.20 -9.99
N LEU A 32 -8.25 7.90 -10.37
CA LEU A 32 -8.16 9.24 -10.97
C LEU A 32 -7.52 10.23 -9.99
N LEU A 33 -7.98 10.28 -8.74
CA LEU A 33 -7.42 11.17 -7.73
C LEU A 33 -5.93 10.91 -7.48
N LEU A 34 -5.54 9.65 -7.30
CA LEU A 34 -4.14 9.26 -7.14
C LEU A 34 -3.31 9.58 -8.38
N GLY A 35 -3.83 9.30 -9.57
CA GLY A 35 -3.15 9.59 -10.83
C GLY A 35 -2.90 11.08 -11.04
N LEU A 36 -3.89 11.94 -10.73
CA LEU A 36 -3.75 13.39 -10.82
C LEU A 36 -2.74 13.94 -9.79
N ILE A 37 -2.77 13.44 -8.55
CA ILE A 37 -1.81 13.84 -7.51
C ILE A 37 -0.40 13.39 -7.88
N ALA A 38 -0.24 12.15 -8.33
CA ALA A 38 1.06 11.62 -8.75
C ALA A 38 1.60 12.40 -9.96
N PHE A 39 0.75 12.73 -10.95
CA PHE A 39 1.15 13.55 -12.08
C PHE A 39 1.59 14.95 -11.64
N ARG A 40 0.83 15.60 -10.75
CA ARG A 40 1.18 16.93 -10.22
C ARG A 40 2.48 16.88 -9.40
N ALA A 41 2.66 15.85 -8.58
CA ALA A 41 3.88 15.64 -7.80
C ALA A 41 5.09 15.43 -8.73
N GLN A 42 4.96 14.59 -9.76
CA GLN A 42 6.01 14.38 -10.75
C GLN A 42 6.37 15.65 -11.51
N LYS A 43 5.36 16.46 -11.88
CA LYS A 43 5.59 17.74 -12.56
C LYS A 43 6.31 18.75 -11.63
N SER A 44 5.83 18.92 -10.39
CA SER A 44 6.46 19.82 -9.40
C SER A 44 7.90 19.41 -9.11
N VAL A 45 8.11 18.13 -8.81
CA VAL A 45 9.44 17.59 -8.52
C VAL A 45 10.34 17.67 -9.76
N GLY A 46 9.81 17.44 -10.96
CA GLY A 46 10.57 17.56 -12.20
C GLY A 46 10.99 19.00 -12.52
N GLU A 47 10.11 19.98 -12.31
CA GLU A 47 10.41 21.40 -12.47
C GLU A 47 11.46 21.86 -11.45
N GLU A 48 11.31 21.47 -10.19
CA GLU A 48 12.25 21.81 -9.12
C GLU A 48 13.61 21.11 -9.30
N ILE A 49 13.65 19.83 -9.69
CA ILE A 49 14.91 19.16 -10.04
C ILE A 49 15.54 19.81 -11.27
N GLY A 50 14.74 20.21 -12.26
CA GLY A 50 15.23 20.90 -13.45
C GLY A 50 15.89 22.23 -13.14
N THR A 51 15.32 23.03 -12.23
CA THR A 51 15.95 24.29 -11.80
C THR A 51 17.22 24.05 -10.98
N LEU A 52 17.26 22.98 -10.17
CA LEU A 52 18.46 22.57 -9.44
C LEU A 52 19.58 22.12 -10.37
N ILE A 53 19.27 21.27 -11.35
CA ILE A 53 20.22 20.81 -12.36
C ILE A 53 20.70 21.98 -13.22
N GLY A 54 19.79 22.85 -13.69
CA GLY A 54 20.17 24.03 -14.45
C GLY A 54 21.03 25.01 -13.65
N GLY A 55 20.77 25.18 -12.35
CA GLY A 55 21.63 25.95 -11.44
C GLY A 55 23.02 25.33 -11.30
N MET A 56 23.10 24.00 -11.17
CA MET A 56 24.37 23.27 -11.11
C MET A 56 25.14 23.33 -12.43
N GLU A 57 24.49 23.19 -13.58
CA GLU A 57 25.10 23.32 -14.90
C GLU A 57 25.65 24.73 -15.13
N ASN A 58 24.91 25.76 -14.72
CA ASN A 58 25.37 27.14 -14.80
C ASN A 58 26.55 27.43 -13.86
N ALA A 59 26.56 26.84 -12.65
CA ALA A 59 27.64 27.00 -11.68
C ALA A 59 28.91 26.19 -12.05
N ALA A 60 28.74 25.02 -12.68
CA ALA A 60 29.86 24.18 -13.12
C ALA A 60 30.47 24.64 -14.44
N GLY A 61 29.74 25.43 -15.25
CA GLY A 61 30.22 26.04 -16.50
C GLY A 61 30.45 25.04 -17.66
N ASP A 62 30.78 23.78 -17.36
CA ASP A 62 31.07 22.73 -18.34
C ASP A 62 30.48 21.37 -17.89
N PRO A 63 29.52 20.78 -18.66
CA PRO A 63 28.91 19.50 -18.33
C PRO A 63 29.90 18.31 -18.31
N GLU A 64 31.03 18.40 -19.03
CA GLU A 64 32.06 17.36 -18.99
C GLU A 64 32.79 17.33 -17.64
N GLN A 65 33.05 18.50 -17.04
CA GLN A 65 33.64 18.59 -15.71
C GLN A 65 32.72 18.01 -14.63
N LEU A 66 31.42 18.26 -14.74
CA LEU A 66 30.45 17.70 -13.80
C LEU A 66 30.42 16.16 -13.88
N GLN A 67 30.53 15.61 -15.08
CA GLN A 67 30.54 14.16 -15.30
C GLN A 67 31.84 13.51 -14.81
N ASP A 68 32.99 14.15 -15.02
CA ASP A 68 34.29 13.72 -14.47
C ASP A 68 34.28 13.73 -12.93
N LEU A 69 33.76 14.80 -12.32
CA LEU A 69 33.61 14.90 -10.86
C LEU A 69 32.70 13.82 -10.29
N MET A 70 31.57 13.52 -10.95
CA MET A 70 30.70 12.42 -10.54
C MET A 70 31.40 11.06 -10.62
N MET A 71 32.19 10.83 -11.67
CA MET A 71 32.95 9.60 -11.85
C MET A 71 34.04 9.45 -10.77
N ARG A 72 34.76 10.53 -10.47
CA ARG A 72 35.79 10.57 -9.41
C ARG A 72 35.19 10.40 -8.00
N MET A 73 34.02 10.99 -7.74
CA MET A 73 33.28 10.76 -6.49
C MET A 73 32.83 9.31 -6.33
N GLN A 74 32.36 8.65 -7.39
CA GLN A 74 32.03 7.21 -7.36
C GLN A 74 33.25 6.33 -7.05
N GLN A 75 34.45 6.78 -7.42
CA GLN A 75 35.72 6.13 -7.09
C GLN A 75 36.21 6.46 -5.67
N GLY A 76 35.48 7.30 -4.91
CA GLY A 76 35.82 7.67 -3.55
C GLY A 76 36.86 8.79 -3.44
N ASP A 77 37.08 9.57 -4.50
CA ASP A 77 38.01 10.70 -4.50
C ASP A 77 37.49 11.85 -3.60
N GLY A 78 38.17 12.07 -2.49
CA GLY A 78 37.84 13.10 -1.50
C GLY A 78 37.98 14.53 -2.03
N GLU A 79 38.90 14.79 -2.96
CA GLU A 79 39.06 16.11 -3.58
C GLU A 79 37.89 16.41 -4.51
N ALA A 80 37.43 15.41 -5.27
CA ALA A 80 36.24 15.57 -6.11
C ALA A 80 34.98 15.84 -5.28
N MET A 81 34.83 15.16 -4.12
CA MET A 81 33.76 15.45 -3.16
C MET A 81 33.83 16.86 -2.59
N GLN A 82 35.03 17.32 -2.21
CA GLN A 82 35.22 18.67 -1.68
C GLN A 82 34.93 19.74 -2.73
N ARG A 83 35.44 19.56 -3.96
CA ARG A 83 35.24 20.49 -5.08
C ARG A 83 33.78 20.56 -5.52
N MET A 84 33.07 19.42 -5.50
CA MET A 84 31.63 19.37 -5.69
C MET A 84 30.89 20.08 -4.54
N GLY A 85 31.37 19.92 -3.31
CA GLY A 85 30.86 20.62 -2.13
C GLY A 85 31.05 22.14 -2.20
N GLU A 86 32.16 22.61 -2.74
CA GLU A 86 32.47 24.03 -2.96
C GLU A 86 31.58 24.62 -4.07
N MET A 87 31.43 23.92 -5.20
CA MET A 87 30.48 24.30 -6.26
C MET A 87 29.03 24.37 -5.78
N MET A 88 28.63 23.45 -4.89
CA MET A 88 27.33 23.48 -4.24
C MET A 88 27.24 24.45 -3.05
N GLY A 89 28.37 24.99 -2.57
CA GLY A 89 28.47 25.76 -1.33
C GLY A 89 28.41 27.27 -1.52
N GLU A 90 29.02 27.81 -2.58
CA GLU A 90 29.11 29.27 -2.80
C GLU A 90 28.08 29.84 -3.80
N GLU A 91 27.75 29.13 -4.89
CA GLU A 91 26.81 29.60 -5.92
C GLU A 91 25.69 28.59 -6.24
N GLY A 92 25.90 27.30 -5.97
CA GLY A 92 24.92 26.23 -6.21
C GLY A 92 24.02 25.86 -5.02
N ALA A 93 24.15 26.56 -3.88
CA ALA A 93 23.39 26.22 -2.68
C ALA A 93 21.91 26.60 -2.83
N ILE A 94 21.03 25.60 -2.81
CA ILE A 94 19.59 25.80 -2.72
C ILE A 94 19.33 26.66 -1.48
N PRO A 95 18.66 27.83 -1.61
CA PRO A 95 18.31 28.63 -0.44
C PRO A 95 17.59 27.74 0.58
N PRO A 96 17.93 27.78 1.88
CA PRO A 96 17.29 26.92 2.89
C PRO A 96 15.76 27.00 2.88
N ALA A 97 15.21 28.17 2.53
CA ALA A 97 13.78 28.36 2.35
C ALA A 97 13.20 27.59 1.13
N ALA A 98 13.92 27.55 0.01
CA ALA A 98 13.54 26.78 -1.17
C ALA A 98 13.65 25.27 -0.92
N ALA A 99 14.71 24.82 -0.23
CA ALA A 99 14.86 23.43 0.20
C ALA A 99 13.73 23.01 1.16
N ALA A 100 13.37 23.86 2.13
CA ALA A 100 12.25 23.61 3.04
C ALA A 100 10.90 23.57 2.31
N ALA A 101 10.69 24.45 1.32
CA ALA A 101 9.49 24.45 0.48
C ALA A 101 9.37 23.16 -0.34
N PHE A 102 10.45 22.69 -0.95
CA PHE A 102 10.51 21.41 -1.68
C PHE A 102 10.21 20.21 -0.77
N VAL A 103 10.85 20.13 0.40
CA VAL A 103 10.59 19.05 1.37
C VAL A 103 9.13 19.11 1.84
N GLY A 104 8.60 20.31 2.09
CA GLY A 104 7.20 20.52 2.47
C GLY A 104 6.22 20.09 1.37
N SER A 105 6.53 20.35 0.10
CA SER A 105 5.70 19.95 -1.04
C SER A 105 5.68 18.42 -1.18
N ILE A 106 6.85 17.76 -1.15
CA ILE A 106 6.97 16.29 -1.18
C ILE A 106 6.18 15.68 -0.03
N PHE A 107 6.38 16.16 1.20
CA PHE A 107 5.68 15.64 2.38
C PHE A 107 4.16 15.76 2.22
N THR A 108 3.67 16.89 1.72
CA THR A 108 2.24 17.11 1.48
C THR A 108 1.69 16.13 0.44
N PHE A 109 2.41 15.91 -0.67
CA PHE A 109 2.00 14.97 -1.71
C PHE A 109 1.97 13.53 -1.20
N VAL A 110 3.03 13.10 -0.49
CA VAL A 110 3.13 11.76 0.10
C VAL A 110 2.00 11.55 1.11
N LEU A 111 1.73 12.52 1.98
CA LEU A 111 0.64 12.46 2.95
C LEU A 111 -0.72 12.36 2.26
N ALA A 112 -0.98 13.17 1.23
CA ALA A 112 -2.23 13.13 0.48
C ALA A 112 -2.43 11.77 -0.22
N MET A 113 -1.40 11.26 -0.91
CA MET A 113 -1.44 9.93 -1.53
C MET A 113 -1.69 8.83 -0.51
N TRP A 114 -1.04 8.91 0.66
CA TRP A 114 -1.20 7.94 1.74
C TRP A 114 -2.62 7.93 2.30
N VAL A 115 -3.19 9.11 2.59
CA VAL A 115 -4.59 9.24 3.06
C VAL A 115 -5.57 8.64 2.06
N ILE A 116 -5.44 8.99 0.77
CA ILE A 116 -6.32 8.48 -0.28
C ILE A 116 -6.17 6.96 -0.44
N SER A 117 -4.94 6.45 -0.33
CA SER A 117 -4.67 5.00 -0.39
C SER A 117 -5.28 4.24 0.78
N ILE A 118 -5.27 4.81 1.98
CA ILE A 118 -5.93 4.24 3.17
C ILE A 118 -7.44 4.20 2.97
N ILE A 119 -8.03 5.32 2.53
CA ILE A 119 -9.47 5.40 2.24
C ILE A 119 -9.86 4.36 1.20
N GLY A 120 -9.07 4.23 0.12
CA GLY A 120 -9.33 3.24 -0.93
C GLY A 120 -9.24 1.81 -0.43
N THR A 121 -8.20 1.48 0.33
CA THR A 121 -8.02 0.14 0.92
C THR A 121 -9.22 -0.25 1.78
N TYR A 122 -9.67 0.65 2.65
CA TYR A 122 -10.82 0.40 3.52
C TYR A 122 -12.15 0.44 2.76
N TYR A 123 -12.28 1.25 1.72
CA TYR A 123 -13.44 1.25 0.83
C TYR A 123 -13.64 -0.13 0.20
N TYR A 124 -12.60 -0.70 -0.41
CA TYR A 124 -12.72 -2.03 -1.02
C TYR A 124 -12.96 -3.12 0.02
N LEU A 125 -12.38 -2.99 1.21
CA LEU A 125 -12.64 -3.92 2.29
C LEU A 125 -14.12 -3.88 2.73
N VAL A 126 -14.69 -2.68 2.91
CA VAL A 126 -16.11 -2.49 3.24
C VAL A 126 -17.00 -3.10 2.16
N VAL A 127 -16.75 -2.79 0.88
CA VAL A 127 -17.49 -3.37 -0.26
C VAL A 127 -17.38 -4.89 -0.27
N ALA A 128 -16.19 -5.44 -0.03
CA ALA A 128 -15.97 -6.88 0.00
C ALA A 128 -16.69 -7.57 1.17
N THR A 129 -16.83 -6.90 2.33
CA THR A 129 -17.56 -7.43 3.48
C THR A 129 -19.08 -7.25 3.39
N GLY A 130 -19.54 -6.17 2.76
CA GLY A 130 -20.94 -5.81 2.63
C GLY A 130 -21.58 -6.39 1.37
N ARG A 131 -22.36 -7.46 1.50
CA ARG A 131 -23.09 -8.03 0.35
C ARG A 131 -24.15 -7.03 -0.12
N HIS A 132 -24.14 -6.71 -1.41
CA HIS A 132 -25.13 -5.86 -2.11
C HIS A 132 -25.16 -4.37 -1.74
N MET A 133 -24.07 -3.81 -1.22
CA MET A 133 -24.00 -2.37 -0.96
C MET A 133 -23.79 -1.57 -2.25
N ASN A 134 -24.46 -0.42 -2.34
CA ASN A 134 -24.18 0.56 -3.38
C ASN A 134 -22.91 1.39 -3.04
N THR A 135 -22.35 2.08 -4.03
CA THR A 135 -21.11 2.86 -3.86
C THR A 135 -21.21 3.94 -2.78
N ALA A 136 -22.33 4.66 -2.72
CA ALA A 136 -22.52 5.77 -1.78
C ALA A 136 -22.60 5.26 -0.33
N GLU A 137 -23.30 4.15 -0.12
CA GLU A 137 -23.42 3.49 1.16
C GLU A 137 -22.06 2.92 1.61
N ALA A 138 -21.32 2.29 0.69
CA ALA A 138 -19.96 1.82 0.96
C ALA A 138 -19.05 2.96 1.40
N LEU A 139 -19.05 4.09 0.67
CA LEU A 139 -18.24 5.26 1.03
C LEU A 139 -18.64 5.81 2.42
N ARG A 140 -19.94 5.94 2.69
CA ARG A 140 -20.43 6.42 4.00
C ARG A 140 -20.00 5.48 5.14
N GLN A 141 -20.10 4.17 4.94
CA GLN A 141 -19.65 3.19 5.94
C GLN A 141 -18.14 3.22 6.12
N THR A 142 -17.36 3.37 5.04
CA THR A 142 -15.90 3.53 5.12
C THR A 142 -15.53 4.75 5.95
N LEU A 143 -16.11 5.91 5.68
CA LEU A 143 -15.85 7.14 6.44
C LEU A 143 -16.29 7.00 7.89
N GLY A 144 -17.43 6.36 8.16
CA GLY A 144 -17.92 6.12 9.53
C GLY A 144 -17.06 5.13 10.33
N LYS A 145 -16.30 4.26 9.66
CA LYS A 145 -15.46 3.23 10.30
C LYS A 145 -13.95 3.50 10.17
N ILE A 146 -13.53 4.57 9.51
CA ILE A 146 -12.13 4.83 9.18
C ILE A 146 -11.25 4.90 10.45
N VAL A 147 -11.71 5.59 11.49
CA VAL A 147 -10.98 5.73 12.76
C VAL A 147 -10.79 4.36 13.43
N SER A 148 -11.84 3.51 13.43
CA SER A 148 -11.75 2.17 14.01
C SER A 148 -10.83 1.25 13.22
N LEU A 149 -10.83 1.36 11.89
CA LEU A 149 -9.93 0.58 11.01
C LEU A 149 -8.47 1.04 11.17
N ILE A 150 -8.22 2.35 11.21
CA ILE A 150 -6.88 2.90 11.49
C ILE A 150 -6.41 2.46 12.88
N GLY A 151 -7.26 2.60 13.91
CA GLY A 151 -6.95 2.17 15.26
C GLY A 151 -6.64 0.68 15.35
N LEU A 152 -7.37 -0.16 14.61
CA LEU A 152 -7.08 -1.59 14.47
C LEU A 152 -5.74 -1.84 13.77
N SER A 153 -5.44 -1.16 12.67
CA SER A 153 -4.17 -1.27 11.96
C SER A 153 -2.98 -0.86 12.84
N ILE A 154 -3.10 0.27 13.57
CA ILE A 154 -2.08 0.73 14.53
C ILE A 154 -1.90 -0.31 15.64
N TRP A 155 -3.00 -0.82 16.22
CA TRP A 155 -2.92 -1.83 17.27
C TRP A 155 -2.25 -3.12 16.81
N ILE A 156 -2.62 -3.64 15.64
CA ILE A 156 -1.97 -4.81 15.04
C ILE A 156 -0.49 -4.53 14.79
N GLY A 157 -0.16 -3.34 14.28
CA GLY A 157 1.21 -2.89 14.04
C GLY A 157 2.04 -2.90 15.32
N VAL A 158 1.64 -2.12 16.32
CA VAL A 158 2.32 -2.06 17.63
C VAL A 158 2.50 -3.46 18.21
N ARG A 159 1.43 -4.27 18.25
CA ARG A 159 1.49 -5.63 18.79
C ARG A 159 2.43 -6.57 18.03
N SER A 160 2.50 -6.44 16.71
CA SER A 160 3.31 -7.33 15.86
C SER A 160 4.78 -6.89 15.82
N PHE A 161 5.05 -5.58 15.90
CA PHE A 161 6.38 -5.01 15.72
C PHE A 161 7.12 -4.71 17.04
N VAL A 162 6.44 -4.60 18.18
CA VAL A 162 7.11 -4.34 19.49
C VAL A 162 8.17 -5.39 19.83
N TRP A 163 8.03 -6.62 19.32
CA TRP A 163 8.95 -7.72 19.56
C TRP A 163 10.14 -7.77 18.60
N VAL A 164 10.11 -7.02 17.48
CA VAL A 164 11.14 -7.09 16.43
C VAL A 164 12.54 -6.76 16.95
N PRO A 165 12.75 -5.73 17.80
CA PRO A 165 14.08 -5.47 18.36
C PRO A 165 14.62 -6.60 19.25
N PHE A 166 13.73 -7.40 19.86
CA PHE A 166 14.10 -8.40 20.85
C PHE A 166 14.22 -9.81 20.27
N ILE A 167 13.31 -10.20 19.37
CA ILE A 167 13.18 -11.57 18.87
C ILE A 167 13.27 -11.64 17.33
N GLY A 168 13.55 -10.51 16.69
CA GLY A 168 13.79 -10.41 15.26
C GLY A 168 12.52 -10.47 14.40
N VAL A 169 12.74 -10.44 13.08
CA VAL A 169 11.68 -10.35 12.05
C VAL A 169 10.83 -11.62 11.96
N VAL A 170 11.35 -12.77 12.38
CA VAL A 170 10.69 -14.09 12.29
C VAL A 170 9.33 -14.08 13.01
N PHE A 171 9.25 -13.46 14.19
CA PHE A 171 7.98 -13.35 14.93
C PHE A 171 6.95 -12.49 14.19
N GLY A 172 7.37 -11.42 13.53
CA GLY A 172 6.49 -10.59 12.70
C GLY A 172 5.87 -11.39 11.56
N ILE A 173 6.67 -12.18 10.85
CA ILE A 173 6.22 -13.04 9.74
C ILE A 173 5.21 -14.09 10.24
N MET A 174 5.41 -14.65 11.44
CA MET A 174 4.48 -15.65 11.99
C MET A 174 3.18 -15.03 12.52
N LEU A 175 3.24 -13.82 13.08
CA LEU A 175 2.09 -13.17 13.72
C LEU A 175 1.19 -12.42 12.75
N MET A 176 1.75 -11.70 11.78
CA MET A 176 0.98 -10.84 10.86
C MET A 176 -0.13 -11.58 10.10
N PRO A 177 0.09 -12.79 9.53
CA PRO A 177 -0.95 -13.53 8.81
C PRO A 177 -2.16 -13.87 9.68
N ARG A 178 -1.98 -13.95 11.00
CA ARG A 178 -3.05 -14.27 11.97
C ARG A 178 -4.03 -13.11 12.18
N PHE A 179 -3.65 -11.90 11.79
CA PHE A 179 -4.50 -10.72 11.89
C PHE A 179 -5.27 -10.40 10.60
N VAL A 180 -5.09 -11.20 9.53
CA VAL A 180 -5.82 -11.05 8.27
C VAL A 180 -7.36 -11.01 8.46
N PRO A 181 -7.96 -11.86 9.32
CA PRO A 181 -9.41 -11.77 9.59
C PRO A 181 -9.86 -10.60 10.47
N ALA A 182 -8.96 -9.91 11.18
CA ALA A 182 -9.36 -8.91 12.19
C ALA A 182 -10.19 -7.75 11.60
N PRO A 183 -9.82 -7.14 10.45
CA PRO A 183 -10.64 -6.10 9.83
C PRO A 183 -12.02 -6.60 9.41
N VAL A 184 -12.11 -7.87 9.00
CA VAL A 184 -13.39 -8.51 8.61
C VAL A 184 -14.29 -8.70 9.82
N LEU A 185 -13.75 -9.13 10.96
CA LEU A 185 -14.50 -9.24 12.21
C LEU A 185 -15.02 -7.89 12.71
N LEU A 186 -14.22 -6.83 12.58
CA LEU A 186 -14.63 -5.48 12.95
C LEU A 186 -15.79 -4.98 12.08
N LEU A 187 -15.70 -5.19 10.77
CA LEU A 187 -16.69 -4.70 9.80
C LEU A 187 -17.97 -5.54 9.78
N ARG A 188 -17.85 -6.87 9.73
CA ARG A 188 -18.98 -7.79 9.58
C ARG A 188 -19.70 -8.04 10.90
N ASP A 189 -18.95 -8.26 11.97
CA ASP A 189 -19.49 -8.71 13.26
C ASP A 189 -19.60 -7.54 14.28
N GLY A 190 -19.24 -6.32 13.87
CA GLY A 190 -19.35 -5.11 14.68
C GLY A 190 -18.48 -5.10 15.94
N LYS A 191 -17.44 -5.95 15.99
CA LYS A 191 -16.60 -6.15 17.16
C LYS A 191 -15.69 -4.95 17.43
N SER A 192 -15.32 -4.75 18.69
CA SER A 192 -14.34 -3.72 19.07
C SER A 192 -12.95 -4.03 18.49
N ILE A 193 -12.05 -3.03 18.49
CA ILE A 193 -10.67 -3.17 17.98
C ILE A 193 -9.95 -4.35 18.66
N PHE A 194 -9.98 -4.38 19.99
CA PHE A 194 -9.29 -5.41 20.78
C PHE A 194 -9.93 -6.78 20.63
N GLU A 195 -11.27 -6.84 20.60
CA GLU A 195 -12.00 -8.09 20.44
C GLU A 195 -11.75 -8.70 19.06
N SER A 196 -11.78 -7.88 18.00
CA SER A 196 -11.49 -8.31 16.62
C SER A 196 -10.08 -8.90 16.51
N ALA A 197 -9.07 -8.21 17.05
CA ALA A 197 -7.70 -8.68 17.04
C ALA A 197 -7.52 -9.98 17.84
N SER A 198 -8.13 -10.06 19.03
CA SER A 198 -8.05 -11.25 19.89
C SER A 198 -8.76 -12.45 19.27
N MET A 199 -9.94 -12.26 18.70
CA MET A 199 -10.72 -13.32 18.06
C MET A 199 -10.03 -13.81 16.79
N SER A 200 -9.49 -12.89 15.99
CA SER A 200 -8.67 -13.24 14.82
C SER A 200 -7.52 -14.16 15.25
N TYR A 201 -6.72 -13.72 16.22
CA TYR A 201 -5.58 -14.50 16.71
C TYR A 201 -5.97 -15.89 17.21
N ALA A 202 -7.05 -15.99 18.00
CA ALA A 202 -7.54 -17.26 18.53
C ALA A 202 -8.02 -18.21 17.43
N ARG A 203 -8.82 -17.70 16.47
CA ARG A 203 -9.45 -18.53 15.42
C ARG A 203 -8.49 -18.92 14.30
N THR A 204 -7.39 -18.19 14.10
CA THR A 204 -6.36 -18.57 13.12
C THR A 204 -5.23 -19.43 13.71
N SER A 205 -5.34 -19.88 14.95
CA SER A 205 -4.35 -20.79 15.54
C SER A 205 -4.24 -22.07 14.69
N GLY A 206 -3.02 -22.45 14.33
CA GLY A 206 -2.75 -23.60 13.45
C GLY A 206 -2.94 -23.36 11.94
N TYR A 207 -3.44 -22.19 11.52
CA TYR A 207 -3.62 -21.86 10.09
C TYR A 207 -2.66 -20.80 9.54
N TRP A 208 -1.74 -20.29 10.35
CA TRP A 208 -0.86 -19.17 9.96
C TRP A 208 -0.12 -19.43 8.64
N GLY A 209 0.46 -20.63 8.47
CA GLY A 209 1.21 -20.98 7.25
C GLY A 209 0.33 -21.08 6.01
N LYS A 210 -0.92 -21.54 6.15
CA LYS A 210 -1.88 -21.60 5.04
C LYS A 210 -2.37 -20.21 4.64
N ILE A 211 -2.62 -19.34 5.62
CA ILE A 211 -2.98 -17.94 5.37
C ILE A 211 -1.83 -17.24 4.67
N LEU A 212 -0.61 -17.34 5.20
CA LEU A 212 0.59 -16.75 4.61
C LEU A 212 0.82 -17.26 3.19
N GLY A 213 0.81 -18.59 2.98
CA GLY A 213 1.02 -19.20 1.68
C GLY A 213 -0.01 -18.75 0.64
N ASN A 214 -1.30 -18.75 1.00
CA ASN A 214 -2.35 -18.27 0.10
C ASN A 214 -2.19 -16.77 -0.23
N THR A 215 -1.84 -15.94 0.75
CA THR A 215 -1.60 -14.51 0.55
C THR A 215 -0.38 -14.27 -0.35
N ILE A 216 0.74 -14.98 -0.14
CA ILE A 216 1.94 -14.87 -0.98
C ILE A 216 1.62 -15.26 -2.42
N VAL A 217 0.95 -16.40 -2.64
CA VAL A 217 0.65 -16.83 -4.01
C VAL A 217 -0.32 -15.85 -4.69
N ALA A 218 -1.33 -15.34 -3.97
CA ALA A 218 -2.19 -14.30 -4.50
C ALA A 218 -1.40 -13.03 -4.86
N MET A 219 -0.46 -12.60 -4.00
CA MET A 219 0.44 -11.47 -4.27
C MET A 219 1.29 -11.69 -5.53
N LEU A 220 1.85 -12.89 -5.71
CA LEU A 220 2.62 -13.25 -6.91
C LEU A 220 1.74 -13.23 -8.16
N CYS A 221 0.52 -13.78 -8.11
CA CYS A 221 -0.43 -13.71 -9.23
C CYS A 221 -0.79 -12.25 -9.56
N GLY A 222 -1.06 -11.44 -8.55
CA GLY A 222 -1.35 -10.02 -8.73
C GLY A 222 -0.17 -9.25 -9.31
N PHE A 223 1.06 -9.57 -8.88
CA PHE A 223 2.29 -9.01 -9.42
C PHE A 223 2.46 -9.33 -10.91
N VAL A 224 2.24 -10.58 -11.33
CA VAL A 224 2.29 -10.97 -12.75
C VAL A 224 1.27 -10.18 -13.56
N VAL A 225 0.04 -10.04 -13.07
CA VAL A 225 -1.00 -9.22 -13.72
C VAL A 225 -0.59 -7.75 -13.80
N PHE A 226 -0.03 -7.20 -12.73
CA PHE A 226 0.45 -5.82 -12.69
C PHE A 226 1.57 -5.57 -13.70
N VAL A 227 2.53 -6.47 -13.80
CA VAL A 227 3.61 -6.41 -14.80
C VAL A 227 3.04 -6.47 -16.21
N ALA A 228 2.11 -7.40 -16.49
CA ALA A 228 1.47 -7.50 -17.80
C ALA A 228 0.72 -6.21 -18.18
N ILE A 229 -0.04 -5.63 -17.26
CA ILE A 229 -0.72 -4.33 -17.48
C ILE A 229 0.32 -3.23 -17.73
N SER A 230 1.39 -3.19 -16.94
CA SER A 230 2.45 -2.19 -17.09
C SER A 230 3.16 -2.30 -18.45
N MET A 231 3.37 -3.51 -18.96
CA MET A 231 3.93 -3.72 -20.30
C MET A 231 3.00 -3.20 -21.39
N VAL A 232 1.69 -3.50 -21.30
CA VAL A 232 0.69 -2.97 -22.25
C VAL A 232 0.65 -1.44 -22.20
N LEU A 233 0.66 -0.87 -21.00
CA LEU A 233 0.67 0.58 -20.83
C LEU A 233 1.91 1.24 -21.43
N ARG A 234 3.09 0.61 -21.37
CA ARG A 234 4.30 1.15 -22.01
C ARG A 234 4.18 1.25 -23.53
N VAL A 235 3.53 0.28 -24.17
CA VAL A 235 3.28 0.31 -25.62
C VAL A 235 2.31 1.44 -25.99
N VAL A 236 1.34 1.74 -25.13
CA VAL A 236 0.33 2.79 -25.34
C VAL A 236 0.79 4.16 -24.82
N SER A 237 1.82 4.20 -23.97
CA SER A 237 2.33 5.40 -23.29
C SER A 237 2.84 6.54 -24.18
N PRO A 238 3.27 6.36 -25.45
CA PRO A 238 3.72 7.49 -26.27
C PRO A 238 2.67 8.58 -26.46
N VAL A 239 1.39 8.28 -26.17
CA VAL A 239 0.27 9.19 -26.38
C VAL A 239 0.16 10.29 -25.30
N SER A 240 0.39 9.99 -24.02
CA SER A 240 0.36 10.98 -22.93
C SER A 240 0.82 10.38 -21.58
N LEU A 241 1.77 11.05 -20.91
CA LEU A 241 2.23 10.68 -19.56
C LEU A 241 1.09 10.74 -18.52
N LEU A 242 0.21 11.74 -18.62
CA LEU A 242 -0.94 11.88 -17.73
C LEU A 242 -1.89 10.69 -17.88
N LEU A 243 -2.19 10.31 -19.12
CA LEU A 243 -3.08 9.19 -19.40
C LEU A 243 -2.48 7.87 -18.87
N ALA A 244 -1.19 7.66 -19.09
CA ALA A 244 -0.48 6.49 -18.56
C ALA A 244 -0.52 6.43 -17.02
N GLY A 245 -0.29 7.56 -16.35
CA GLY A 245 -0.37 7.66 -14.89
C GLY A 245 -1.77 7.38 -14.34
N VAL A 246 -2.82 7.92 -14.98
CA VAL A 246 -4.21 7.70 -14.58
C VAL A 246 -4.63 6.25 -14.80
N ILE A 247 -4.38 5.67 -15.98
CA ILE A 247 -4.76 4.27 -16.26
C ILE A 247 -3.97 3.32 -15.36
N GLY A 248 -2.67 3.56 -15.15
CA GLY A 248 -1.85 2.79 -14.21
C GLY A 248 -2.39 2.85 -12.79
N SER A 249 -2.87 4.02 -12.35
CA SER A 249 -3.49 4.19 -11.02
C SER A 249 -4.83 3.45 -10.93
N ILE A 250 -5.68 3.51 -11.95
CA ILE A 250 -6.96 2.77 -11.97
C ILE A 250 -6.70 1.25 -11.93
N ALA A 251 -5.74 0.77 -12.71
CA ALA A 251 -5.38 -0.64 -12.75
C ALA A 251 -4.84 -1.14 -11.40
N SER A 252 -3.96 -0.36 -10.75
CA SER A 252 -3.46 -0.71 -9.41
C SER A 252 -4.58 -0.74 -8.38
N GLN A 253 -5.53 0.20 -8.47
CA GLN A 253 -6.72 0.22 -7.60
C GLN A 253 -7.64 -0.99 -7.81
N LEU A 254 -7.83 -1.45 -9.04
CA LEU A 254 -8.57 -2.70 -9.31
C LEU A 254 -7.87 -3.92 -8.73
N LEU A 255 -6.53 -3.94 -8.77
CA LEU A 255 -5.76 -5.00 -8.16
C LEU A 255 -5.91 -5.00 -6.62
N PHE A 256 -5.86 -3.83 -5.97
CA PHE A 256 -6.15 -3.70 -4.55
C PHE A 256 -7.58 -4.14 -4.21
N ALA A 257 -8.57 -3.75 -5.02
CA ALA A 257 -9.95 -4.19 -4.87
C ALA A 257 -10.07 -5.71 -4.89
N TYR A 258 -9.39 -6.37 -5.84
CA TYR A 258 -9.35 -7.84 -5.91
C TYR A 258 -8.70 -8.44 -4.66
N PHE A 259 -7.58 -7.88 -4.18
CA PHE A 259 -6.94 -8.33 -2.95
C PHE A 259 -7.83 -8.18 -1.71
N SER A 260 -8.62 -7.11 -1.61
CA SER A 260 -9.59 -6.95 -0.53
C SER A 260 -10.67 -8.03 -0.58
N VAL A 261 -11.22 -8.33 -1.76
CA VAL A 261 -12.18 -9.43 -1.93
C VAL A 261 -11.55 -10.77 -1.54
N PHE A 262 -10.36 -11.07 -2.07
CA PHE A 262 -9.63 -12.29 -1.74
C PHE A 262 -9.38 -12.41 -0.23
N THR A 263 -8.98 -11.32 0.41
CA THR A 263 -8.72 -11.25 1.86
C THR A 263 -9.99 -11.56 2.65
N VAL A 264 -11.14 -10.99 2.26
CA VAL A 264 -12.43 -11.28 2.90
C VAL A 264 -12.85 -12.74 2.68
N THR A 265 -12.71 -13.27 1.47
CA THR A 265 -13.05 -14.67 1.16
C THR A 265 -12.15 -15.64 1.93
N LEU A 266 -10.85 -15.36 2.04
CA LEU A 266 -9.89 -16.11 2.86
C LEU A 266 -10.26 -16.05 4.34
N ALA A 267 -10.50 -14.85 4.88
CA ALA A 267 -10.89 -14.64 6.26
C ALA A 267 -12.18 -15.38 6.60
N ALA A 268 -13.22 -15.28 5.78
CA ALA A 268 -14.48 -15.99 5.96
C ALA A 268 -14.27 -17.51 6.00
N THR A 269 -13.48 -18.05 5.07
CA THR A 269 -13.17 -19.49 5.00
C THR A 269 -12.48 -19.98 6.27
N VAL A 270 -11.54 -19.21 6.81
CA VAL A 270 -10.84 -19.54 8.07
C VAL A 270 -11.78 -19.43 9.26
N LEU A 271 -12.58 -18.37 9.34
CA LEU A 271 -13.50 -18.11 10.46
C LEU A 271 -14.66 -19.11 10.54
N GLU A 272 -15.11 -19.65 9.41
CA GLU A 272 -16.15 -20.70 9.32
C GLU A 272 -15.60 -22.08 9.68
N ASN A 273 -14.28 -22.27 9.69
CA ASN A 273 -13.63 -23.56 9.87
C ASN A 273 -12.45 -23.53 10.87
N PRO A 274 -12.62 -23.00 12.09
CA PRO A 274 -11.52 -22.89 13.04
C PRO A 274 -11.03 -24.28 13.50
N LEU A 275 -9.71 -24.46 13.67
CA LEU A 275 -9.15 -25.71 14.22
C LEU A 275 -9.48 -25.89 15.70
N VAL A 276 -9.56 -24.77 16.43
CA VAL A 276 -9.94 -24.73 17.84
C VAL A 276 -11.32 -24.08 17.93
N PRO A 277 -12.36 -24.78 18.40
CA PRO A 277 -13.71 -24.22 18.54
C PRO A 277 -13.70 -22.99 19.46
N ALA A 278 -14.50 -21.98 19.14
CA ALA A 278 -14.57 -20.72 19.90
C ALA A 278 -14.90 -20.93 21.40
N ALA A 279 -15.66 -21.99 21.72
CA ALA A 279 -15.98 -22.35 23.09
C ALA A 279 -14.75 -22.77 23.93
N ALA A 280 -13.77 -23.44 23.31
CA ALA A 280 -12.53 -23.86 23.98
C ALA A 280 -11.53 -22.69 24.15
N ALA A 281 -11.57 -21.69 23.27
CA ALA A 281 -10.69 -20.53 23.34
C ALA A 281 -11.04 -19.54 24.46
N ASN A 282 -12.31 -19.49 24.88
CA ASN A 282 -12.75 -18.61 25.98
C ASN A 282 -12.45 -19.21 27.36
N THR A 283 -12.48 -20.54 27.52
CA THR A 283 -12.11 -21.22 28.76
C THR A 283 -10.61 -21.12 29.06
N GLN A 284 -9.75 -21.08 28.04
CA GLN A 284 -8.31 -20.84 28.21
C GLN A 284 -7.94 -19.41 28.65
N LYS A 285 -8.85 -18.44 28.58
CA LYS A 285 -8.62 -17.07 29.06
C LYS A 285 -9.12 -16.83 30.48
N ALA A 286 -9.95 -17.74 31.01
CA ALA A 286 -10.51 -17.67 32.36
C ALA A 286 -9.69 -18.50 33.37
N ALA A 287 -8.66 -19.21 32.91
CA ALA A 287 -7.65 -19.91 33.70
C ALA A 287 -6.32 -19.18 33.56
#